data_AF-W7P7C9-F1
#
_entry.id   AF-W7P7C9-F1
#
_cell.length_a   1.000
_cell.length_b   1.000
_cell.length_c   1.000
_cell.angle_alpha   90.00
_cell.angle_beta   90.00
_cell.angle_gamma   90.00
#
_symmetry.space_group_name_H-M   'P 1'
#
loop_
_entity.id
_entity.type
_entity.pdbx_description
1 polymer ?
#
loop_
_entity_poly.entity_id
_entity_poly.type
_entity_poly.pdbx_seq_one_letter_code
_entity_poly.pdbx_strand_id
1 'polypeptide(L)'
;MQEYCRVEGCTSLEGFLALARSLGEILHHPNGELYDIVTANDGTSAKRGSFSQRFGFQEFPLHTDTAFWGIPARLLIMWSPKASNTPTTMLSWRNILAFFSECDKKNIQNAIFTVHTYERIKYSGLNFISAGSRGFRYDPNIMVPANGPADEFVKVYNEIINYVKLTEFHWYGSNALVLNNWNMLHGRKGIENMHEPRTIFRIYVR
;
A
#
# COMPACT_ATOMS: atom_id res chain seq x y z
N MET A 1 9.37 13.77 -8.15
CA MET A 1 7.92 13.49 -8.17
C MET A 1 7.45 13.39 -6.73
N GLN A 2 6.33 14.01 -6.37
CA GLN A 2 5.81 13.99 -5.00
C GLN A 2 5.47 12.55 -4.57
N GLU A 3 5.74 12.20 -3.31
CA GLU A 3 5.51 10.85 -2.76
C GLU A 3 4.01 10.59 -2.55
N TYR A 4 3.25 11.62 -2.17
CA TYR A 4 1.79 11.59 -2.09
C TYR A 4 1.22 13.00 -2.21
N CYS A 5 -0.08 13.10 -2.50
CA CYS A 5 -0.82 14.36 -2.55
C CYS A 5 -2.19 14.18 -1.89
N ARG A 6 -2.62 15.21 -1.15
CA ARG A 6 -3.99 15.36 -0.66
C ARG A 6 -4.76 16.21 -1.66
N VAL A 7 -5.88 15.71 -2.15
CA VAL A 7 -6.79 16.43 -3.04
C VAL A 7 -8.04 16.78 -2.26
N GLU A 8 -8.28 18.06 -2.03
CA GLU A 8 -9.49 18.56 -1.36
C GLU A 8 -10.65 18.68 -2.34
N GLY A 9 -11.88 18.71 -1.81
CA GLY A 9 -13.11 18.85 -2.59
C GLY A 9 -13.58 17.58 -3.30
N CYS A 10 -12.95 16.43 -3.06
CA CYS A 10 -13.44 15.14 -3.55
C CYS A 10 -14.58 14.65 -2.66
N THR A 11 -15.83 14.91 -3.07
CA THR A 11 -17.04 14.63 -2.28
C THR A 11 -18.00 13.64 -2.93
N SER A 12 -17.71 13.18 -4.15
CA SER A 12 -18.55 12.24 -4.89
C SER A 12 -17.73 11.17 -5.61
N LEU A 13 -18.38 10.04 -5.94
CA LEU A 13 -17.78 8.98 -6.73
C LEU A 13 -17.38 9.46 -8.14
N GLU A 14 -18.20 10.34 -8.74
CA GLU A 14 -17.89 10.95 -10.02
C GLU A 14 -16.61 11.80 -9.96
N GLY A 15 -16.47 12.64 -8.91
CA GLY A 15 -15.27 13.43 -8.68
C GLY A 15 -14.04 12.55 -8.44
N PHE A 16 -14.19 11.46 -7.70
CA PHE A 16 -13.12 10.48 -7.47
C PHE A 16 -12.67 9.79 -8.77
N LEU A 17 -13.60 9.37 -9.62
CA LEU A 17 -13.30 8.78 -10.93
C LEU A 17 -12.69 9.81 -11.90
N ALA A 18 -13.17 11.05 -11.90
CA ALA A 18 -12.62 12.12 -12.71
C ALA A 18 -11.17 12.44 -12.30
N LEU A 19 -10.89 12.51 -11.00
CA LEU A 19 -9.54 12.64 -10.47
C LEU A 19 -8.64 11.51 -11.00
N ALA A 20 -9.08 10.26 -10.91
CA ALA A 20 -8.29 9.12 -11.38
C ALA A 20 -7.97 9.20 -12.87
N ARG A 21 -8.96 9.50 -13.71
CA ARG A 21 -8.77 9.66 -15.17
C ARG A 21 -7.85 10.83 -15.53
N SER A 22 -7.85 11.89 -14.73
CA SER A 22 -6.95 13.04 -14.94
C SER A 22 -5.47 12.71 -14.67
N LEU A 23 -5.21 11.65 -13.90
CA LEU A 23 -3.87 11.25 -13.48
C LEU A 23 -3.27 10.14 -14.35
N GLY A 24 -4.09 9.43 -15.14
CA GLY A 24 -3.63 8.37 -16.03
C GLY A 24 -4.72 7.37 -16.40
N GLU A 25 -4.28 6.21 -16.89
CA GLU A 25 -5.17 5.11 -17.25
C GLU A 25 -5.58 4.32 -15.98
N ILE A 26 -6.88 4.17 -15.75
CA ILE A 26 -7.40 3.34 -14.65
C ILE A 26 -7.16 1.87 -15.00
N LEU A 27 -6.51 1.17 -14.08
CA LEU A 27 -6.34 -0.28 -14.14
C LEU A 27 -7.53 -0.95 -13.45
N HIS A 28 -8.21 -1.85 -14.15
CA HIS A 28 -9.29 -2.64 -13.58
C HIS A 28 -8.76 -3.54 -12.45
N HIS A 29 -9.56 -3.67 -11.40
CA HIS A 29 -9.32 -4.64 -10.34
C HIS A 29 -9.46 -6.07 -10.87
N PRO A 30 -8.93 -7.09 -10.16
CA PRO A 30 -9.05 -8.49 -10.59
C PRO A 30 -10.49 -8.98 -10.78
N ASN A 31 -11.47 -8.33 -10.14
CA ASN A 31 -12.90 -8.60 -10.32
C ASN A 31 -13.51 -7.91 -11.57
N GLY A 32 -12.73 -7.15 -12.33
CA GLY A 32 -13.17 -6.40 -13.51
C GLY A 32 -13.68 -4.99 -13.22
N GLU A 33 -13.80 -4.60 -11.95
CA GLU A 33 -14.34 -3.29 -11.56
C GLU A 33 -13.30 -2.17 -11.68
N LEU A 34 -13.78 -0.93 -11.88
CA LEU A 34 -12.92 0.26 -11.95
C LEU A 34 -12.31 0.65 -10.59
N TYR A 35 -12.99 0.30 -9.51
CA TYR A 35 -12.56 0.58 -8.15
C TYR A 35 -12.97 -0.57 -7.22
N ASP A 36 -12.33 -0.59 -6.06
CA ASP A 36 -12.62 -1.53 -4.98
C ASP A 36 -13.08 -0.74 -3.75
N ILE A 37 -13.93 -1.35 -2.93
CA ILE A 37 -14.44 -0.75 -1.69
C ILE A 37 -13.87 -1.54 -0.52
N VAL A 38 -13.01 -0.89 0.25
CA VAL A 38 -12.40 -1.46 1.45
C VAL A 38 -13.17 -0.96 2.67
N THR A 39 -13.99 -1.83 3.23
CA THR A 39 -14.71 -1.57 4.48
C THR A 39 -14.04 -2.29 5.63
N ALA A 40 -13.84 -1.57 6.74
CA ALA A 40 -13.37 -2.20 7.97
C ALA A 40 -14.46 -3.13 8.56
N ASN A 41 -14.05 -4.32 9.01
CA ASN A 41 -14.91 -5.25 9.73
C ASN A 41 -14.08 -6.01 10.78
N ASP A 42 -14.77 -6.72 11.67
CA ASP A 42 -14.18 -7.52 12.74
C ASP A 42 -13.54 -8.84 12.25
N GLY A 43 -13.59 -9.13 10.95
CA GLY A 43 -13.06 -10.33 10.34
C GLY A 43 -13.89 -11.60 10.55
N THR A 44 -14.98 -11.55 11.33
CA THR A 44 -15.76 -12.76 11.72
C THR A 44 -16.48 -13.39 10.54
N SER A 45 -17.00 -12.57 9.62
CA SER A 45 -17.67 -12.97 8.39
C SER A 45 -16.74 -13.00 7.17
N ALA A 46 -15.44 -12.70 7.37
CA ALA A 46 -14.48 -12.63 6.27
C ALA A 46 -14.09 -14.02 5.76
N LYS A 47 -13.79 -14.12 4.46
CA LYS A 47 -13.32 -15.37 3.85
C LYS A 47 -12.08 -15.89 4.59
N ARG A 48 -12.04 -17.20 4.86
CA ARG A 48 -10.91 -17.84 5.54
C ARG A 48 -9.59 -17.55 4.83
N GLY A 49 -8.59 -17.11 5.59
CA GLY A 49 -7.26 -16.75 5.09
C GLY A 49 -7.16 -15.35 4.46
N SER A 50 -8.24 -14.58 4.38
CA SER A 50 -8.20 -13.20 3.92
C SER A 50 -7.50 -12.27 4.92
N PHE A 51 -7.00 -11.13 4.44
CA PHE A 51 -6.45 -10.10 5.32
C PHE A 51 -7.50 -9.52 6.27
N SER A 52 -8.76 -9.39 5.84
CA SER A 52 -9.84 -8.98 6.73
C SER A 52 -10.04 -9.95 7.89
N GLN A 53 -9.97 -11.25 7.67
CA GLN A 53 -10.01 -12.23 8.76
C GLN A 53 -8.78 -12.12 9.68
N ARG A 54 -7.59 -11.95 9.10
CA ARG A 54 -6.32 -11.93 9.85
C ARG A 54 -6.16 -10.70 10.73
N PHE A 55 -6.57 -9.54 10.23
CA PHE A 55 -6.32 -8.26 10.88
C PHE A 55 -7.59 -7.63 11.46
N GLY A 56 -8.76 -7.83 10.86
CA GLY A 56 -10.02 -7.25 11.36
C GLY A 56 -9.89 -5.74 11.63
N PHE A 57 -10.07 -5.36 12.90
CA PHE A 57 -9.89 -3.99 13.41
C PHE A 57 -8.47 -3.65 13.91
N GLN A 58 -7.53 -4.59 13.90
CA GLN A 58 -6.13 -4.34 14.25
C GLN A 58 -5.43 -3.46 13.19
N GLU A 59 -4.20 -3.04 13.50
CA GLU A 59 -3.36 -2.34 12.54
C GLU A 59 -3.13 -3.22 11.30
N PHE A 60 -3.29 -2.62 10.11
CA PHE A 60 -2.93 -3.27 8.86
C PHE A 60 -1.52 -2.84 8.47
N PRO A 61 -0.58 -3.79 8.29
CA PRO A 61 0.82 -3.48 8.05
C PRO A 61 1.06 -2.57 6.85
N LEU A 62 2.16 -1.82 6.91
CA LEU A 62 2.70 -1.09 5.78
C LEU A 62 3.02 -2.05 4.62
N HIS A 63 2.50 -1.74 3.44
CA HIS A 63 2.70 -2.53 2.23
C HIS A 63 2.60 -1.67 0.96
N THR A 64 3.11 -2.21 -0.14
CA THR A 64 2.89 -1.74 -1.50
C THR A 64 1.66 -2.44 -2.06
N ASP A 65 0.67 -1.66 -2.48
CA ASP A 65 -0.53 -2.23 -3.06
C ASP A 65 -0.18 -2.90 -4.40
N THR A 66 -0.83 -4.00 -4.74
CA THR A 66 -0.52 -4.79 -5.96
C THR A 66 0.94 -5.27 -6.06
N ALA A 67 1.67 -5.44 -4.94
CA ALA A 67 3.04 -5.97 -4.94
C ALA A 67 3.18 -7.32 -5.69
N PHE A 68 2.09 -8.10 -5.73
CA PHE A 68 1.99 -9.37 -6.43
C PHE A 68 1.85 -9.28 -7.95
N TRP A 69 1.67 -8.10 -8.53
CA TRP A 69 1.64 -7.92 -9.99
C TRP A 69 3.03 -8.04 -10.61
N GLY A 70 3.13 -8.16 -11.94
CA GLY A 70 4.42 -8.08 -12.63
C GLY A 70 5.10 -6.74 -12.35
N ILE A 71 4.33 -5.67 -12.51
CA ILE A 71 4.67 -4.30 -12.14
C ILE A 71 3.49 -3.77 -11.30
N PRO A 72 3.69 -3.30 -10.05
CA PRO A 72 2.62 -2.74 -9.24
C PRO A 72 2.00 -1.54 -9.94
N ALA A 73 0.73 -1.24 -9.63
CA ALA A 73 0.08 0.00 -10.02
C ALA A 73 0.99 1.20 -9.66
N ARG A 74 1.06 2.18 -10.57
CA ARG A 74 1.94 3.34 -10.42
C ARG A 74 1.45 4.24 -9.31
N LEU A 75 0.14 4.54 -9.35
CA LEU A 75 -0.55 5.35 -8.37
C LEU A 75 -1.67 4.53 -7.72
N LEU A 76 -1.86 4.80 -6.43
CA LEU A 76 -2.97 4.33 -5.63
C LEU A 76 -3.78 5.57 -5.24
N ILE A 77 -5.03 5.63 -5.68
CA ILE A 77 -5.94 6.73 -5.34
C ILE A 77 -6.99 6.20 -4.39
N MET A 78 -7.13 6.86 -3.25
CA MET A 78 -8.08 6.48 -2.20
C MET A 78 -8.98 7.64 -1.82
N TRP A 79 -10.26 7.36 -1.58
CA TRP A 79 -11.24 8.34 -1.13
C TRP A 79 -12.17 7.73 -0.08
N SER A 80 -12.49 8.49 0.95
CA SER A 80 -13.53 8.12 1.92
C SER A 80 -14.73 9.04 1.73
N PRO A 81 -15.94 8.53 1.44
CA PRO A 81 -17.14 9.37 1.32
C PRO A 81 -17.60 9.97 2.66
N LYS A 82 -17.08 9.46 3.78
CA LYS A 82 -17.35 9.96 5.13
C LYS A 82 -16.04 10.23 5.85
N ALA A 83 -16.05 11.14 6.81
CA ALA A 83 -14.91 11.30 7.71
C ALA A 83 -14.63 9.98 8.46
N SER A 84 -13.36 9.73 8.76
CA SER A 84 -12.92 8.57 9.52
C SER A 84 -11.84 9.00 10.51
N ASN A 85 -12.00 8.56 11.76
CA ASN A 85 -11.02 8.80 12.83
C ASN A 85 -9.79 7.91 12.67
N THR A 86 -9.90 6.82 11.90
CA THR A 86 -8.79 5.90 11.64
C THR A 86 -8.00 6.35 10.40
N PRO A 87 -6.78 6.89 10.58
CA PRO A 87 -5.97 7.36 9.47
C PRO A 87 -5.40 6.22 8.63
N THR A 88 -5.07 6.54 7.38
CA THR A 88 -4.13 5.73 6.60
C THR A 88 -2.72 6.09 7.02
N THR A 89 -1.90 5.11 7.39
CA THR A 89 -0.49 5.32 7.74
C THR A 89 0.38 5.17 6.50
N MET A 90 1.49 5.89 6.45
CA MET A 90 2.36 5.92 5.28
C MET A 90 3.84 6.04 5.68
N LEU A 91 4.71 5.42 4.89
CA LEU A 91 6.16 5.50 5.02
C LEU A 91 6.81 5.51 3.64
N SER A 92 7.68 6.49 3.39
CA SER A 92 8.37 6.57 2.11
C SER A 92 9.54 5.61 2.03
N TRP A 93 9.79 5.09 0.83
CA TRP A 93 10.98 4.31 0.53
C TRP A 93 12.25 5.11 0.74
N ARG A 94 12.21 6.44 0.53
CA ARG A 94 13.34 7.32 0.84
C ARG A 94 13.71 7.27 2.33
N ASN A 95 12.72 7.29 3.22
CA ASN A 95 12.95 7.18 4.66
C ASN A 95 13.49 5.80 5.03
N ILE A 96 12.96 4.72 4.44
CA ILE A 96 13.45 3.35 4.68
C ILE A 96 14.91 3.22 4.24
N LEU A 97 15.23 3.66 3.02
CA LEU A 97 16.57 3.55 2.45
C LEU A 97 17.61 4.40 3.18
N ALA A 98 17.19 5.44 3.92
CA ALA A 98 18.11 6.27 4.69
C ALA A 98 18.77 5.51 5.86
N PHE A 99 18.21 4.39 6.30
CA PHE A 99 18.77 3.55 7.37
C PHE A 99 19.85 2.58 6.89
N PHE A 100 20.01 2.42 5.58
CA PHE A 100 20.98 1.50 5.00
C PHE A 100 22.22 2.27 4.55
N SER A 101 23.41 1.72 4.80
CA SER A 101 24.66 2.27 4.24
C SER A 101 24.65 2.15 2.71
N GLU A 102 25.52 2.87 2.00
CA GLU A 102 25.62 2.71 0.53
C GLU A 102 26.00 1.28 0.11
N CYS A 103 26.80 0.59 0.93
CA CYS A 103 27.12 -0.82 0.73
C CYS A 103 25.84 -1.68 0.85
N ASP A 104 25.05 -1.45 1.90
CA ASP A 104 23.81 -2.18 2.14
C ASP A 104 22.76 -1.88 1.07
N LYS A 105 22.65 -0.63 0.61
CA LYS A 105 21.76 -0.25 -0.50
C LYS A 105 22.06 -1.04 -1.77
N LYS A 106 23.34 -1.31 -2.07
CA LYS A 106 23.73 -2.16 -3.19
C LYS A 106 23.34 -3.62 -2.95
N ASN A 107 23.44 -4.11 -1.72
CA ASN A 107 22.99 -5.45 -1.35
C ASN A 107 21.46 -5.60 -1.44
N ILE A 108 20.69 -4.62 -0.97
CA ILE A 108 19.22 -4.57 -1.06
C ILE A 108 18.74 -4.58 -2.51
N GLN A 109 19.54 -4.06 -3.45
CA GLN A 109 19.19 -4.17 -4.86
C GLN A 109 19.10 -5.61 -5.37
N ASN A 110 19.79 -6.52 -4.69
CA ASN A 110 19.79 -7.95 -4.97
C ASN A 110 18.83 -8.73 -4.05
N ALA A 111 17.99 -8.05 -3.25
CA ALA A 111 17.01 -8.71 -2.41
C ALA A 111 15.92 -9.37 -3.26
N ILE A 112 15.80 -10.70 -3.13
CA ILE A 112 14.83 -11.53 -3.84
C ILE A 112 13.85 -12.14 -2.84
N PHE A 113 12.57 -12.06 -3.17
CA PHE A 113 11.48 -12.62 -2.39
C PHE A 113 10.71 -13.64 -3.20
N THR A 114 10.18 -14.65 -2.52
CA THR A 114 9.06 -15.43 -3.02
C THR A 114 7.77 -14.68 -2.68
N VAL A 115 6.91 -14.49 -3.67
CA VAL A 115 5.62 -13.83 -3.53
C VAL A 115 4.53 -14.88 -3.60
N HIS A 116 3.81 -15.03 -2.49
CA HIS A 116 2.79 -16.06 -2.29
C HIS A 116 1.41 -15.46 -2.54
N THR A 117 0.76 -15.86 -3.64
CA THR A 117 -0.66 -15.57 -3.86
C THR A 117 -1.47 -16.85 -3.78
N TYR A 118 -2.80 -16.74 -3.74
CA TYR A 118 -3.69 -17.89 -3.82
C TYR A 118 -3.43 -18.77 -5.06
N GLU A 119 -3.01 -18.16 -6.18
CA GLU A 119 -2.88 -18.84 -7.46
C GLU A 119 -1.48 -19.44 -7.69
N ARG A 120 -0.43 -18.77 -7.22
CA ARG A 120 0.95 -19.14 -7.54
C ARG A 120 1.97 -18.56 -6.55
N ILE A 121 3.15 -19.18 -6.56
CA ILE A 121 4.37 -18.64 -5.98
C ILE A 121 5.26 -18.17 -7.12
N LYS A 122 5.84 -16.98 -7.00
CA LYS A 122 6.79 -16.44 -7.98
C LYS A 122 7.92 -15.69 -7.30
N TYR A 123 9.07 -15.55 -7.96
CA TYR A 123 10.14 -14.67 -7.48
C TYR A 123 9.87 -13.21 -7.87
N SER A 124 10.22 -12.28 -6.99
CA SER A 124 10.22 -10.85 -7.30
C SER A 124 11.31 -10.15 -6.50
N GLY A 125 11.97 -9.17 -7.15
CA GLY A 125 12.90 -8.29 -6.46
C GLY A 125 12.18 -7.22 -5.64
N LEU A 126 12.89 -6.67 -4.66
CA LEU A 126 12.40 -5.52 -3.88
C LEU A 126 12.25 -4.26 -4.73
N ASN A 127 13.15 -4.06 -5.70
CA ASN A 127 13.08 -2.97 -6.66
C ASN A 127 12.82 -3.49 -8.07
N PHE A 128 12.41 -2.57 -8.94
CA PHE A 128 12.20 -2.83 -10.35
C PHE A 128 12.37 -1.54 -11.16
N ILE A 129 12.51 -1.68 -12.48
CA ILE A 129 12.52 -0.58 -13.43
C ILE A 129 11.36 -0.79 -14.40
N SER A 130 10.59 0.26 -14.66
CA SER A 130 9.53 0.27 -15.64
C SER A 130 9.41 1.65 -16.26
N ALA A 131 9.31 1.71 -17.59
CA ALA A 131 9.28 2.97 -18.35
C ALA A 131 10.39 3.96 -17.94
N GLY A 132 11.62 3.47 -17.72
CA GLY A 132 12.77 4.29 -17.30
C GLY A 132 12.74 4.79 -15.85
N SER A 133 11.68 4.50 -15.09
CA SER A 133 11.55 4.87 -13.68
C SER A 133 11.82 3.68 -12.76
N ARG A 134 12.63 3.90 -11.72
CA ARG A 134 12.82 2.93 -10.64
C ARG A 134 11.64 2.98 -9.68
N GLY A 135 11.19 1.81 -9.24
CA GLY A 135 10.19 1.65 -8.18
C GLY A 135 10.59 0.57 -7.20
N PHE A 136 9.90 0.54 -6.06
CA PHE A 136 10.07 -0.46 -5.01
C PHE A 136 8.74 -1.12 -4.71
N ARG A 137 8.80 -2.36 -4.18
CA ARG A 137 7.63 -3.10 -3.70
C ARG A 137 8.01 -3.88 -2.46
N TYR A 138 7.13 -3.89 -1.48
CA TYR A 138 7.22 -4.79 -0.34
C TYR A 138 5.84 -4.97 0.26
N ASP A 139 5.45 -6.21 0.53
CA ASP A 139 4.26 -6.53 1.30
C ASP A 139 4.61 -7.68 2.25
N PRO A 140 4.72 -7.42 3.57
CA PRO A 140 5.15 -8.43 4.54
C PRO A 140 4.16 -9.60 4.66
N ASN A 141 2.95 -9.48 4.11
CA ASN A 141 1.95 -10.53 4.16
C ASN A 141 2.13 -11.62 3.11
N ILE A 142 2.83 -11.31 2.01
CA ILE A 142 2.95 -12.19 0.84
C ILE A 142 4.37 -12.33 0.33
N MET A 143 5.28 -11.42 0.68
CA MET A 143 6.68 -11.46 0.25
C MET A 143 7.56 -12.08 1.34
N VAL A 144 8.03 -13.30 1.09
CA VAL A 144 8.92 -14.05 1.99
C VAL A 144 10.35 -14.01 1.43
N PRO A 145 11.37 -13.67 2.23
CA PRO A 145 12.77 -13.69 1.79
C PRO A 145 13.17 -15.00 1.10
N ALA A 146 13.93 -14.89 0.02
CA ALA A 146 14.46 -16.04 -0.71
C ALA A 146 15.99 -16.04 -0.82
N ASN A 147 16.66 -15.02 -0.28
CA ASN A 147 18.11 -14.92 -0.22
C ASN A 147 18.58 -14.03 0.94
N GLY A 148 19.87 -14.12 1.28
CA GLY A 148 20.46 -13.35 2.39
C GLY A 148 20.23 -11.83 2.34
N PRO A 149 20.34 -11.16 1.18
CA PRO A 149 20.01 -9.74 1.09
C PRO A 149 18.54 -9.40 1.41
N ALA A 150 17.60 -10.29 1.09
CA ALA A 150 16.21 -10.12 1.48
C ALA A 150 15.99 -10.35 2.97
N ASP A 151 16.69 -11.30 3.58
CA ASP A 151 16.65 -11.52 5.04
C ASP A 151 17.14 -10.27 5.79
N GLU A 152 18.26 -9.70 5.37
CA GLU A 152 18.82 -8.48 5.98
C GLU A 152 17.87 -7.30 5.79
N PHE A 153 17.25 -7.15 4.61
CA PHE A 153 16.24 -6.13 4.39
C PHE A 153 15.08 -6.26 5.38
N VAL A 154 14.51 -7.46 5.56
CA VAL A 154 13.37 -7.67 6.46
C VAL A 154 13.73 -7.39 7.91
N LYS A 155 14.93 -7.80 8.34
CA LYS A 155 15.44 -7.50 9.68
C LYS A 155 15.47 -5.99 9.94
N VAL A 156 16.16 -5.24 9.08
CA VAL A 156 16.27 -3.78 9.23
C VAL A 156 14.92 -3.09 9.07
N TYR A 157 14.07 -3.56 8.14
CA TYR A 157 12.71 -3.04 7.98
C TYR A 157 11.89 -3.17 9.27
N ASN A 158 11.94 -4.33 9.93
CA ASN A 158 11.23 -4.56 11.19
C ASN A 158 11.76 -3.67 12.32
N GLU A 159 13.04 -3.32 12.31
CA GLU A 159 13.58 -2.33 13.24
C GLU A 159 13.02 -0.93 12.91
N ILE A 160 13.08 -0.51 11.64
CA ILE A 160 12.63 0.82 11.19
C ILE A 160 11.18 1.10 11.58
N ILE A 161 10.26 0.17 11.34
CA ILE A 161 8.82 0.39 11.59
C ILE A 161 8.48 0.59 13.07
N ASN A 162 9.35 0.13 13.98
CA ASN A 162 9.17 0.32 15.43
C ASN A 162 9.67 1.69 15.92
N TYR A 163 10.56 2.36 15.17
CA TYR A 163 11.19 3.61 15.61
C TYR A 163 10.77 4.83 14.78
N VAL A 164 10.40 4.63 13.52
CA VAL A 164 10.08 5.73 12.62
C VAL A 164 8.64 6.18 12.81
N LYS A 165 8.46 7.50 12.99
CA LYS A 165 7.14 8.12 12.98
C LYS A 165 6.53 8.01 11.59
N LEU A 166 5.41 7.30 11.50
CA LEU A 166 4.62 7.18 10.27
C LEU A 166 3.92 8.50 9.96
N THR A 167 3.79 8.80 8.66
CA THR A 167 2.91 9.89 8.21
C THR A 167 1.47 9.41 8.26
N GLU A 168 0.60 10.16 8.93
CA GLU A 168 -0.82 9.85 9.01
C GLU A 168 -1.61 10.72 8.02
N PHE A 169 -2.47 10.08 7.23
CA PHE A 169 -3.46 10.74 6.39
C PHE A 169 -4.85 10.59 7.00
N HIS A 170 -5.40 11.72 7.47
CA HIS A 170 -6.75 11.78 8.05
C HIS A 170 -7.83 12.00 6.99
N TRP A 171 -8.96 11.34 7.16
CA TRP A 171 -10.10 11.36 6.24
C TRP A 171 -11.19 12.28 6.76
N TYR A 172 -11.60 13.25 5.95
CA TYR A 172 -12.62 14.25 6.29
C TYR A 172 -13.92 14.09 5.50
N GLY A 173 -14.01 13.08 4.62
CA GLY A 173 -15.18 12.88 3.75
C GLY A 173 -15.17 13.72 2.47
N SER A 174 -14.33 14.75 2.43
CA SER A 174 -14.19 15.71 1.34
C SER A 174 -12.81 15.69 0.68
N ASN A 175 -11.98 14.68 0.99
CA ASN A 175 -10.60 14.61 0.55
C ASN A 175 -10.24 13.23 -0.02
N ALA A 176 -9.39 13.24 -1.03
CA ALA A 176 -8.77 12.05 -1.60
C ALA A 176 -7.25 12.04 -1.37
N LEU A 177 -6.68 10.84 -1.30
CA LEU A 177 -5.24 10.59 -1.24
C LEU A 177 -4.80 10.05 -2.59
N VAL A 178 -3.84 10.72 -3.23
CA VAL A 178 -3.09 10.21 -4.37
C VAL A 178 -1.72 9.77 -3.86
N LEU A 179 -1.46 8.47 -3.86
CA LEU A 179 -0.22 7.88 -3.38
C LEU A 179 0.65 7.41 -4.56
N ASN A 180 1.92 7.78 -4.57
CA ASN A 180 2.91 7.15 -5.44
C ASN A 180 3.27 5.77 -4.88
N ASN A 181 2.56 4.75 -5.35
CA ASN A 181 2.65 3.38 -4.84
C ASN A 181 4.03 2.71 -5.07
N TRP A 182 4.87 3.26 -5.96
CA TRP A 182 6.23 2.75 -6.19
C TRP A 182 7.25 3.30 -5.18
N ASN A 183 6.96 4.43 -4.54
CA ASN A 183 7.88 5.14 -3.65
C ASN A 183 7.37 5.27 -2.21
N MET A 184 6.19 4.70 -1.93
CA MET A 184 5.56 4.71 -0.62
C MET A 184 5.01 3.35 -0.25
N LEU A 185 5.13 3.00 1.02
CA LEU A 185 4.30 2.00 1.67
C LEU A 185 3.13 2.70 2.35
N HIS A 186 2.01 2.00 2.45
CA HIS A 186 0.84 2.47 3.19
C HIS A 186 0.25 1.34 4.02
N GLY A 187 -0.45 1.70 5.09
CA GLY A 187 -1.11 0.80 6.01
C GLY A 187 -2.34 1.48 6.59
N ARG A 188 -2.90 0.88 7.64
CA ARG A 188 -4.05 1.42 8.35
C ARG A 188 -3.81 1.29 9.83
N LYS A 189 -3.96 2.37 10.59
CA LYS A 189 -3.92 2.30 12.05
C LYS A 189 -5.00 1.34 12.58
N GLY A 190 -4.81 0.82 13.78
CA GLY A 190 -5.88 0.07 14.47
C GLY A 190 -7.15 0.93 14.63
N ILE A 191 -8.31 0.29 14.53
CA ILE A 191 -9.62 0.92 14.69
C ILE A 191 -10.00 0.81 16.16
N GLU A 192 -10.00 1.95 16.85
CA GLU A 192 -10.35 2.03 18.27
C GLU A 192 -11.87 1.92 18.48
N ASN A 193 -12.66 2.56 17.60
CA ASN A 193 -14.11 2.51 17.65
C ASN A 193 -14.67 1.49 16.64
N MET A 194 -15.04 0.30 17.12
CA MET A 194 -15.57 -0.79 16.28
C MET A 194 -16.88 -0.45 15.56
N HIS A 195 -17.58 0.60 16.01
CA HIS A 195 -18.80 1.10 15.34
C HIS A 195 -18.51 2.12 14.25
N GLU A 196 -17.25 2.49 13.99
CA GLU A 196 -16.88 3.41 12.93
C GLU A 196 -16.96 2.70 11.56
N PRO A 197 -17.93 3.07 10.68
CA PRO A 197 -18.05 2.44 9.37
C PRO A 197 -17.04 3.07 8.39
N ARG A 198 -15.74 2.80 8.60
CA ARG A 198 -14.70 3.27 7.70
C ARG A 198 -14.81 2.56 6.36
N THR A 199 -15.05 3.34 5.31
CA THR A 199 -15.20 2.86 3.93
C THR A 199 -14.25 3.65 3.04
N ILE A 200 -13.32 2.97 2.38
CA ILE A 200 -12.37 3.59 1.44
C ILE A 200 -12.60 3.03 0.05
N PHE A 201 -12.86 3.91 -0.89
CA PHE A 201 -12.86 3.62 -2.32
C PHE A 201 -11.42 3.67 -2.82
N ARG A 202 -11.04 2.70 -3.66
CA ARG A 202 -9.66 2.52 -4.11
C ARG A 202 -9.59 2.31 -5.62
N ILE A 203 -8.77 3.12 -6.29
CA ILE A 203 -8.48 3.01 -7.73
C ILE A 203 -6.98 2.84 -7.94
N TYR A 204 -6.62 2.00 -8.89
CA TYR A 204 -5.26 1.84 -9.40
C TYR A 204 -5.11 2.61 -10.70
N VAL A 205 -4.04 3.39 -10.83
CA VAL A 205 -3.73 4.14 -12.06
C VAL A 205 -2.31 3.81 -12.52
N ARG A 206 -2.12 3.69 -13.84
CA ARG A 206 -0.81 3.51 -14.48
C ARG A 206 -0.18 4.84 -14.88
#